data_AF-G7GME2-F1
#
_entry.id   AF-G7GME2-F1
#
_cell.length_a   1.000
_cell.length_b   1.000
_cell.length_c   1.000
_cell.angle_alpha   90.00
_cell.angle_beta   90.00
_cell.angle_gamma   90.00
#
_symmetry.space_group_name_H-M   'P 1'
#
loop_
_entity.id
_entity.type
_entity.pdbx_description
1 polymer ?
#
loop_
_entity_poly.entity_id
_entity_poly.type
_entity_poly.pdbx_seq_one_letter_code
_entity_poly.pdbx_strand_id
1 'polypeptide(L)'
;MTSWRRIRGLSYSTIGRTVRARVHTSNGGEHLVRFDPPALWRLESPDGTTQLVENETDEYRVRDDGVAVHAHKAPNRVVMMMGLNPMQLFTMYRWWPEPGPMARPRVGAASDPVATTVRGRSGWQVEFDDPQGAQPITVVIDQDLGVCLAWRQGGQWLEMSEPVLDEDFDPALFTWDGPTIEEEEHAEAQAQSQAQRDYEQQMRDLADMPQTQVGWFPTTIHTSAVDGDALTGALDITATTGSAQFAIRRWLTGLDEPEPGFSVQSYTVQGRRESGPWTVEVRTYAAALSPDDLERVFAQLSLPDPPGTIDDVAAAAADRRSEQEERETTELLGTGRELGDYLHADNYAALLIRTDFTDDQRWREVALAATASVDSGDEFPFQANLTCIDNPDNAGLTPEQLRARIGDDPPSFAFLADTVTMTDPEMPIIALDCGDPEYDEPGRTFRIIPSEMWGIENNLSIANMDFRDFADSAADDGVFRGFPPPPPHVATLQREELLALSATNHSTPALARFADDLPTIEHAYAVISEMPRMRLHTSIADLEPRSDEYILGDDDYLAATARDGVCHSGFVQIRGGHWSTPSRTANGWNDTLVC
;
A
#
# COMPACT_ATOMS: atom_id res chain seq x y z
N MET A 1 7.63 6.87 -40.66
CA MET A 1 7.74 7.23 -39.23
C MET A 1 6.54 8.10 -38.88
N THR A 2 5.66 7.60 -38.01
CA THR A 2 4.50 8.34 -37.50
C THR A 2 4.99 9.18 -36.32
N SER A 3 4.81 10.50 -36.33
CA SER A 3 5.23 11.37 -35.22
C SER A 3 4.12 11.54 -34.19
N TRP A 4 4.49 11.84 -32.94
CA TRP A 4 3.51 12.16 -31.88
C TRP A 4 2.52 13.24 -32.31
N ARG A 5 2.98 14.30 -32.99
CA ARG A 5 2.11 15.37 -33.50
C ARG A 5 0.96 14.84 -34.37
N ARG A 6 1.19 13.78 -35.15
CA ARG A 6 0.18 13.15 -36.01
C ARG A 6 -0.80 12.30 -35.20
N ILE A 7 -0.33 11.49 -34.27
CA ILE A 7 -1.17 10.66 -33.39
C ILE A 7 -2.03 11.53 -32.47
N ARG A 8 -1.45 12.60 -31.94
CA ARG A 8 -2.19 13.62 -31.18
C ARG A 8 -3.35 14.20 -31.98
N GLY A 9 -3.12 14.50 -33.26
CA GLY A 9 -4.17 14.95 -34.17
C GLY A 9 -5.26 13.91 -34.39
N LEU A 10 -4.90 12.62 -34.45
CA LEU A 10 -5.84 11.51 -34.54
C LEU A 10 -6.69 11.43 -33.26
N SER A 11 -6.10 11.57 -32.08
CA SER A 11 -6.87 11.57 -30.84
C SER A 11 -7.80 12.77 -30.70
N TYR A 12 -7.39 13.96 -31.16
CA TYR A 12 -8.29 15.12 -31.24
C TYR A 12 -9.47 14.92 -32.19
N SER A 13 -9.40 13.99 -33.14
CA SER A 13 -10.53 13.69 -34.03
C SER A 13 -11.72 13.02 -33.32
N THR A 14 -11.55 12.62 -32.05
CA THR A 14 -12.62 12.06 -31.19
C THR A 14 -13.40 13.12 -30.42
N ILE A 15 -12.94 14.37 -30.42
CA ILE A 15 -13.58 15.46 -29.68
C ILE A 15 -15.02 15.66 -30.18
N GLY A 16 -15.98 15.61 -29.26
CA GLY A 16 -17.39 15.86 -29.56
C GLY A 16 -18.09 14.70 -30.27
N ARG A 17 -17.50 13.51 -30.28
CA ARG A 17 -18.08 12.31 -30.90
C ARG A 17 -18.46 11.29 -29.83
N THR A 18 -19.56 10.58 -30.06
CA THR A 18 -20.03 9.53 -29.17
C THR A 18 -19.10 8.33 -29.20
N VAL A 19 -18.87 7.71 -28.04
CA VAL A 19 -18.03 6.52 -27.93
C VAL A 19 -18.70 5.51 -27.01
N ARG A 20 -18.76 4.25 -27.44
CA ARG A 20 -19.07 3.10 -26.59
C ARG A 20 -17.88 2.16 -26.57
N ALA A 21 -17.50 1.64 -25.40
CA ALA A 21 -16.50 0.58 -25.31
C ALA A 21 -16.60 -0.19 -23.99
N ARG A 22 -15.96 -1.36 -23.92
CA ARG A 22 -15.70 -2.08 -22.67
C ARG A 22 -14.34 -1.67 -22.13
N VAL A 23 -14.25 -1.31 -20.85
CA VAL A 23 -13.00 -0.93 -20.17
C VAL A 23 -12.66 -1.96 -19.11
N HIS A 24 -11.42 -2.40 -19.13
CA HIS A 24 -10.79 -3.35 -18.22
C HIS A 24 -9.81 -2.61 -17.32
N THR A 25 -9.78 -2.96 -16.04
CA THR A 25 -8.94 -2.30 -15.04
C THR A 25 -7.98 -3.28 -14.38
N SER A 26 -6.86 -2.79 -13.84
CA SER A 26 -5.83 -3.65 -13.24
C SER A 26 -6.25 -4.40 -11.97
N ASN A 27 -7.36 -4.00 -11.34
CA ASN A 27 -7.97 -4.69 -10.20
C ASN A 27 -9.04 -5.73 -10.61
N GLY A 28 -9.09 -6.12 -11.89
CA GLY A 28 -10.02 -7.14 -12.38
C GLY A 28 -11.43 -6.63 -12.74
N GLY A 29 -11.67 -5.32 -12.66
CA GLY A 29 -12.94 -4.71 -13.05
C GLY A 29 -13.15 -4.68 -14.57
N GLU A 30 -14.40 -4.87 -14.99
CA GLU A 30 -14.84 -4.69 -16.37
C GLU A 30 -16.12 -3.83 -16.39
N HIS A 31 -16.15 -2.82 -17.27
CA HIS A 31 -17.30 -1.92 -17.40
C HIS A 31 -17.65 -1.64 -18.86
N LEU A 32 -18.94 -1.65 -19.20
CA LEU A 32 -19.45 -1.11 -20.45
C LEU A 32 -19.73 0.39 -20.28
N VAL A 33 -18.97 1.22 -20.99
CA VAL A 33 -19.05 2.68 -20.92
C VAL A 33 -19.70 3.22 -22.20
N ARG A 34 -20.66 4.14 -22.06
CA ARG A 34 -21.16 4.99 -23.14
C ARG A 34 -20.93 6.45 -22.77
N PHE A 35 -20.35 7.19 -23.70
CA PHE A 35 -20.03 8.60 -23.55
C PHE A 35 -20.60 9.39 -24.71
N ASP A 36 -21.54 10.29 -24.42
CA ASP A 36 -21.99 11.32 -25.34
C ASP A 36 -21.49 12.69 -24.86
N PRO A 37 -20.44 13.24 -25.50
CA PRO A 37 -19.83 14.48 -25.07
C PRO A 37 -20.80 15.67 -25.18
N PRO A 38 -20.67 16.67 -24.31
CA PRO A 38 -19.54 16.87 -23.40
C PRO A 38 -19.66 16.22 -22.02
N ALA A 39 -20.85 15.73 -21.66
CA ALA A 39 -21.23 15.52 -20.26
C ALA A 39 -22.11 14.30 -19.98
N LEU A 40 -22.57 13.56 -21.00
CA LEU A 40 -23.46 12.43 -20.78
C LEU A 40 -22.66 11.14 -20.65
N TRP A 41 -22.83 10.43 -19.54
CA TRP A 41 -22.13 9.18 -19.27
C TRP A 41 -23.08 8.11 -18.79
N ARG A 42 -22.80 6.87 -19.19
CA ARG A 42 -23.43 5.68 -18.63
C ARG A 42 -22.38 4.60 -18.43
N LEU A 43 -22.34 4.03 -17.24
CA LEU A 43 -21.47 2.91 -16.87
C LEU A 43 -22.34 1.73 -16.47
N GLU A 44 -22.06 0.56 -17.04
CA GLU A 44 -22.73 -0.70 -16.71
C GLU A 44 -21.70 -1.78 -16.38
N SER A 45 -22.04 -2.66 -15.45
CA SER A 45 -21.31 -3.90 -15.20
C SER A 45 -21.47 -4.88 -16.38
N PRO A 46 -20.67 -5.97 -16.46
CA PRO A 46 -20.73 -6.92 -17.57
C PRO A 46 -22.08 -7.64 -17.70
N ASP A 47 -22.83 -7.74 -16.60
CA ASP A 47 -24.18 -8.31 -16.52
C ASP A 47 -25.29 -7.34 -17.00
N GLY A 48 -24.93 -6.09 -17.33
CA GLY A 48 -25.86 -5.04 -17.75
C GLY A 48 -26.42 -4.20 -16.59
N THR A 49 -25.98 -4.43 -15.36
CA THR A 49 -26.40 -3.62 -14.20
C THR A 49 -25.84 -2.20 -14.32
N THR A 50 -26.69 -1.19 -14.18
CA THR A 50 -26.26 0.22 -14.25
C THR A 50 -25.52 0.60 -12.98
N GLN A 51 -24.33 1.18 -13.11
CA GLN A 51 -23.51 1.66 -11.99
C GLN A 51 -23.45 3.20 -11.92
N LEU A 52 -23.46 3.87 -13.07
CA LEU A 52 -23.40 5.33 -13.16
C LEU A 52 -24.29 5.80 -14.31
N VAL A 53 -25.07 6.85 -14.05
CA VAL A 53 -25.71 7.68 -15.08
C VAL A 53 -25.37 9.14 -14.79
N GLU A 54 -24.87 9.85 -15.79
CA GLU A 54 -24.49 11.24 -15.66
C GLU A 54 -25.08 12.03 -16.85
N ASN A 55 -25.72 13.16 -16.57
CA ASN A 55 -26.27 14.05 -17.59
C ASN A 55 -25.76 15.49 -17.43
N GLU A 56 -26.35 16.48 -18.09
CA GLU A 56 -25.87 17.88 -17.99
C GLU A 56 -25.95 18.47 -16.57
N THR A 57 -26.95 18.07 -15.80
CA THR A 57 -27.29 18.67 -14.50
C THR A 57 -27.06 17.74 -13.32
N ASP A 58 -27.09 16.43 -13.55
CA ASP A 58 -27.20 15.44 -12.48
C ASP A 58 -26.24 14.25 -12.69
N GLU A 59 -25.91 13.60 -11.59
CA GLU A 59 -25.10 12.39 -11.49
C GLU A 59 -25.83 11.40 -10.59
N TYR A 60 -25.95 10.15 -11.02
CA TYR A 60 -26.61 9.06 -10.31
C TYR A 60 -25.62 7.90 -10.19
N ARG A 61 -25.15 7.64 -8.96
CA ARG A 61 -24.28 6.50 -8.63
C ARG A 61 -25.13 5.40 -8.01
N VAL A 62 -25.32 4.31 -8.74
CA VAL A 62 -26.21 3.21 -8.35
C VAL A 62 -25.46 2.28 -7.41
N ARG A 63 -26.05 2.01 -6.24
CA ARG A 63 -25.53 1.06 -5.26
C ARG A 63 -26.00 -0.36 -5.57
N ASP A 64 -25.42 -1.35 -4.89
CA ASP A 64 -25.76 -2.77 -5.07
C ASP A 64 -27.22 -3.10 -4.68
N ASP A 65 -27.84 -2.28 -3.85
CA ASP A 65 -29.27 -2.39 -3.49
C ASP A 65 -30.23 -1.84 -4.56
N GLY A 66 -29.69 -1.30 -5.67
CA GLY A 66 -30.44 -0.72 -6.77
C GLY A 66 -30.94 0.70 -6.52
N VAL A 67 -30.60 1.33 -5.39
CA VAL A 67 -30.90 2.74 -5.11
C VAL A 67 -29.73 3.60 -5.58
N ALA A 68 -30.04 4.66 -6.34
CA ALA A 68 -29.01 5.60 -6.80
C ALA A 68 -28.80 6.77 -5.83
N VAL A 69 -27.54 7.08 -5.55
CA VAL A 69 -27.15 8.33 -4.91
C VAL A 69 -27.17 9.43 -5.97
N HIS A 70 -28.06 10.39 -5.80
CA HIS A 70 -28.30 11.49 -6.72
C HIS A 70 -27.52 12.74 -6.29
N ALA A 71 -26.74 13.31 -7.20
CA ALA A 71 -25.97 14.52 -6.97
C ALA A 71 -26.19 15.54 -8.08
N HIS A 72 -26.39 16.81 -7.70
CA HIS A 72 -26.43 17.91 -8.65
C HIS A 72 -25.02 18.37 -9.06
N LYS A 73 -24.80 18.56 -10.36
CA LYS A 73 -23.58 19.11 -10.94
C LYS A 73 -23.50 20.63 -10.73
N ALA A 74 -23.03 21.04 -9.55
CA ALA A 74 -22.69 22.44 -9.31
C ALA A 74 -21.31 22.80 -9.92
N PRO A 75 -21.12 24.00 -10.49
CA PRO A 75 -19.82 24.46 -11.02
C PRO A 75 -18.68 24.47 -9.98
N ASN A 76 -19.02 24.42 -8.70
CA ASN A 76 -18.10 24.51 -7.57
C ASN A 76 -17.96 23.18 -6.80
N ARG A 77 -18.56 22.07 -7.26
CA ARG A 77 -18.44 20.76 -6.61
C ARG A 77 -17.06 20.18 -6.90
N VAL A 78 -16.26 19.93 -5.87
CA VAL A 78 -14.97 19.25 -5.97
C VAL A 78 -15.21 17.76 -5.74
N VAL A 79 -15.28 16.99 -6.83
CA VAL A 79 -15.33 15.52 -6.74
C VAL A 79 -13.90 15.01 -6.83
N MET A 80 -13.36 14.48 -5.72
CA MET A 80 -12.14 13.67 -5.77
C MET A 80 -12.53 12.25 -6.15
N MET A 81 -12.23 11.83 -7.38
CA MET A 81 -12.25 10.41 -7.71
C MET A 81 -10.96 9.77 -7.22
N MET A 82 -11.07 8.91 -6.21
CA MET A 82 -9.97 8.05 -5.74
C MET A 82 -9.97 6.76 -6.58
N GLY A 83 -8.80 6.35 -7.09
CA GLY A 83 -8.63 5.09 -7.83
C GLY A 83 -8.67 5.19 -9.35
N LEU A 84 -8.70 4.02 -10.01
CA LEU A 84 -8.74 3.89 -11.47
C LEU A 84 -10.10 4.33 -12.02
N ASN A 85 -10.11 5.32 -12.91
CA ASN A 85 -11.35 5.84 -13.51
C ASN A 85 -11.54 5.32 -14.95
N PRO A 86 -12.52 4.42 -15.22
CA PRO A 86 -12.79 3.90 -16.57
C PRO A 86 -13.11 4.98 -17.63
N MET A 87 -13.65 6.12 -17.22
CA MET A 87 -14.01 7.25 -18.10
C MET A 87 -12.77 7.98 -18.65
N GLN A 88 -11.60 7.78 -18.05
CA GLN A 88 -10.37 8.48 -18.42
C GLN A 88 -9.95 8.24 -19.87
N LEU A 89 -10.11 7.02 -20.38
CA LEU A 89 -9.75 6.67 -21.76
C LEU A 89 -10.56 7.47 -22.80
N PHE A 90 -11.80 7.82 -22.47
CA PHE A 90 -12.72 8.55 -23.35
C PHE A 90 -12.41 10.05 -23.46
N THR A 91 -11.73 10.61 -22.46
CA THR A 91 -11.39 12.03 -22.39
C THR A 91 -9.89 12.30 -22.44
N MET A 92 -9.09 11.29 -22.80
CA MET A 92 -7.63 11.38 -22.79
C MET A 92 -7.10 12.52 -23.67
N TYR A 93 -7.81 12.89 -24.73
CA TYR A 93 -7.51 14.07 -25.57
C TYR A 93 -7.37 15.38 -24.80
N ARG A 94 -7.91 15.49 -23.57
CA ARG A 94 -7.80 16.65 -22.70
C ARG A 94 -6.44 16.78 -22.01
N TRP A 95 -5.57 15.76 -22.08
CA TRP A 95 -4.32 15.70 -21.31
C TRP A 95 -3.16 16.47 -21.94
N TRP A 96 -3.16 16.67 -23.25
CA TRP A 96 -2.06 17.26 -24.02
C TRP A 96 -2.35 18.56 -24.81
N PRO A 97 -3.37 19.40 -24.50
CA PRO A 97 -3.32 20.82 -24.81
C PRO A 97 -2.15 21.50 -24.07
N GLU A 98 -1.52 22.51 -24.67
CA GLU A 98 -0.61 23.38 -23.90
C GLU A 98 -1.43 24.08 -22.80
N PRO A 99 -1.05 23.92 -21.52
CA PRO A 99 -1.75 24.59 -20.45
C PRO A 99 -1.64 26.12 -20.61
N GLY A 100 -2.66 26.85 -20.15
CA GLY A 100 -2.53 28.31 -20.00
C GLY A 100 -1.38 28.67 -19.06
N PRO A 101 -0.92 29.93 -19.05
CA PRO A 101 0.31 30.36 -18.36
C PRO A 101 0.38 30.08 -16.84
N MET A 102 -0.71 29.65 -16.20
CA MET A 102 -0.77 29.30 -14.77
C MET A 102 -1.08 27.81 -14.49
N ALA A 103 -1.35 26.99 -15.51
CA ALA A 103 -1.63 25.57 -15.33
C ALA A 103 -0.37 24.72 -15.56
N ARG A 104 -0.14 23.72 -14.71
CA ARG A 104 0.94 22.74 -14.92
C ARG A 104 0.50 21.74 -16.00
N PRO A 105 1.41 21.28 -16.87
CA PRO A 105 1.10 20.22 -17.83
C PRO A 105 0.78 18.92 -17.08
N ARG A 106 -0.19 18.14 -17.58
CA ARG A 106 -0.57 16.83 -16.99
C ARG A 106 0.41 15.72 -17.33
N VAL A 107 1.13 15.87 -18.44
CA VAL A 107 2.15 14.92 -18.94
C VAL A 107 3.37 15.69 -19.42
N GLY A 108 4.54 15.08 -19.31
CA GLY A 108 5.82 15.61 -19.77
C GLY A 108 6.05 15.44 -21.27
N ALA A 109 7.31 15.29 -21.66
CA ALA A 109 7.69 15.12 -23.06
C ALA A 109 7.22 13.75 -23.58
N ALA A 110 6.71 13.72 -24.82
CA ALA A 110 6.28 12.48 -25.47
C ALA A 110 7.47 11.76 -26.11
N SER A 111 7.53 10.44 -25.97
CA SER A 111 8.47 9.58 -26.69
C SER A 111 8.09 9.41 -28.18
N ASP A 112 9.00 8.80 -28.94
CA ASP A 112 8.70 8.42 -30.32
C ASP A 112 7.64 7.29 -30.33
N PRO A 113 6.57 7.41 -31.13
CA PRO A 113 5.50 6.43 -31.12
C PRO A 113 5.93 5.04 -31.62
N VAL A 114 5.50 4.01 -30.89
CA VAL A 114 5.76 2.60 -31.21
C VAL A 114 4.44 1.91 -31.58
N ALA A 115 4.42 1.16 -32.68
CA ALA A 115 3.24 0.38 -33.04
C ALA A 115 3.04 -0.77 -32.05
N THR A 116 1.81 -0.93 -31.56
CA THR A 116 1.45 -2.00 -30.61
C THR A 116 0.04 -2.51 -30.87
N THR A 117 -0.39 -3.53 -30.14
CA THR A 117 -1.76 -4.05 -30.17
C THR A 117 -2.30 -4.15 -28.74
N VAL A 118 -3.50 -3.63 -28.51
CA VAL A 118 -4.22 -3.71 -27.24
C VAL A 118 -5.57 -4.36 -27.52
N ARG A 119 -5.90 -5.45 -26.79
CA ARG A 119 -7.20 -6.15 -26.88
C ARG A 119 -7.64 -6.42 -28.34
N GLY A 120 -6.69 -6.83 -29.19
CA GLY A 120 -6.94 -7.17 -30.61
C GLY A 120 -7.02 -5.97 -31.57
N ARG A 121 -6.74 -4.75 -31.11
CA ARG A 121 -6.74 -3.52 -31.93
C ARG A 121 -5.34 -2.93 -32.04
N SER A 122 -4.95 -2.56 -33.26
CA SER A 122 -3.67 -1.93 -33.51
C SER A 122 -3.70 -0.45 -33.12
N GLY A 123 -2.64 0.00 -32.46
CA GLY A 123 -2.51 1.36 -31.99
C GLY A 123 -1.06 1.83 -31.93
N TRP A 124 -0.89 3.07 -31.49
CA TRP A 124 0.41 3.71 -31.31
C TRP A 124 0.63 3.97 -29.82
N GLN A 125 1.59 3.25 -29.24
CA GLN A 125 2.08 3.48 -27.90
C GLN A 125 2.95 4.73 -27.86
N VAL A 126 2.73 5.56 -26.86
CA VAL A 126 3.51 6.77 -26.57
C VAL A 126 3.71 6.82 -25.06
N GLU A 127 4.94 7.08 -24.65
CA GLU A 127 5.30 7.26 -23.25
C GLU A 127 5.51 8.74 -22.94
N PHE A 128 5.16 9.14 -21.73
CA PHE A 128 5.32 10.49 -21.23
C PHE A 128 6.02 10.46 -19.88
N ASP A 129 6.97 11.36 -19.68
CA ASP A 129 7.52 11.62 -18.36
C ASP A 129 6.43 12.17 -17.43
N ASP A 130 6.44 11.79 -16.15
CA ASP A 130 5.58 12.41 -15.16
C ASP A 130 6.23 13.71 -14.63
N PRO A 131 5.57 14.88 -14.74
CA PRO A 131 6.13 16.16 -14.29
C PRO A 131 6.41 16.26 -12.78
N GLN A 132 5.91 15.32 -11.98
CA GLN A 132 6.04 15.24 -10.53
C GLN A 132 7.09 14.19 -10.10
N GLY A 133 7.76 13.54 -11.06
CA GLY A 133 8.80 12.55 -10.78
C GLY A 133 8.27 11.14 -10.48
N ALA A 134 6.98 10.88 -10.73
CA ALA A 134 6.41 9.54 -10.65
C ALA A 134 6.84 8.67 -11.86
N GLN A 135 6.40 7.41 -11.85
CA GLN A 135 6.65 6.48 -12.97
C GLN A 135 6.10 7.04 -14.29
N PRO A 136 6.76 6.78 -15.44
CA PRO A 136 6.30 7.22 -16.75
C PRO A 136 4.88 6.74 -17.08
N ILE A 137 4.13 7.59 -17.78
CA ILE A 137 2.77 7.32 -18.21
C ILE A 137 2.83 6.73 -19.62
N THR A 138 2.29 5.53 -19.81
CA THR A 138 2.16 4.89 -21.12
C THR A 138 0.73 5.02 -21.62
N VAL A 139 0.56 5.45 -22.89
CA VAL A 139 -0.75 5.58 -23.54
C VAL A 139 -0.72 4.89 -24.90
N VAL A 140 -1.79 4.19 -25.27
CA VAL A 140 -1.96 3.63 -26.62
C VAL A 140 -3.14 4.28 -27.31
N ILE A 141 -2.92 4.90 -28.47
CA ILE A 141 -3.98 5.51 -29.29
C ILE A 141 -4.33 4.60 -30.46
N ASP A 142 -5.61 4.27 -30.63
CA ASP A 142 -6.11 3.45 -31.73
C ASP A 142 -5.72 4.07 -33.07
N GLN A 143 -5.16 3.27 -33.98
CA GLN A 143 -4.64 3.78 -35.25
C GLN A 143 -5.74 4.25 -36.22
N ASP A 144 -6.96 3.73 -36.08
CA ASP A 144 -8.08 3.92 -37.01
C ASP A 144 -9.12 4.88 -36.44
N LEU A 145 -9.48 4.71 -35.17
CA LEU A 145 -10.53 5.46 -34.47
C LEU A 145 -9.98 6.68 -33.71
N GLY A 146 -8.72 6.66 -33.29
CA GLY A 146 -8.10 7.71 -32.47
C GLY A 146 -8.50 7.72 -31.00
N VAL A 147 -9.38 6.81 -30.57
CA VAL A 147 -9.70 6.62 -29.15
C VAL A 147 -8.49 6.07 -28.37
N CYS A 148 -8.43 6.36 -27.08
CA CYS A 148 -7.39 5.82 -26.21
C CYS A 148 -7.70 4.36 -25.90
N LEU A 149 -6.85 3.44 -26.36
CA LEU A 149 -6.97 2.01 -26.09
C LEU A 149 -6.41 1.61 -24.74
N ALA A 150 -5.37 2.28 -24.26
CA ALA A 150 -4.76 1.94 -22.97
C ALA A 150 -4.14 3.13 -22.28
N TRP A 151 -4.11 3.08 -20.95
CA TRP A 151 -3.35 3.96 -20.08
C TRP A 151 -2.68 3.12 -19.00
N ARG A 152 -1.42 3.41 -18.66
CA ARG A 152 -0.67 2.73 -17.59
C ARG A 152 0.25 3.69 -16.88
N GLN A 153 0.35 3.57 -15.56
CA GLN A 153 1.36 4.21 -14.72
C GLN A 153 1.69 3.29 -13.54
N GLY A 154 2.96 2.88 -13.41
CA GLY A 154 3.35 1.87 -12.43
C GLY A 154 2.57 0.56 -12.60
N GLY A 155 2.01 0.02 -11.51
CA GLY A 155 1.19 -1.20 -11.52
C GLY A 155 -0.27 -1.00 -11.95
N GLN A 156 -0.72 0.25 -12.12
CA GLN A 156 -2.10 0.57 -12.48
C GLN A 156 -2.26 0.68 -14.00
N TRP A 157 -3.33 0.08 -14.53
CA TRP A 157 -3.65 0.15 -15.97
C TRP A 157 -5.15 0.13 -16.26
N LEU A 158 -5.50 0.74 -17.39
CA LEU A 158 -6.81 0.72 -18.03
C LEU A 158 -6.64 0.25 -19.48
N GLU A 159 -7.50 -0.64 -19.95
CA GLU A 159 -7.52 -1.08 -21.34
C GLU A 159 -8.93 -1.10 -21.91
N MET A 160 -9.09 -0.66 -23.15
CA MET A 160 -10.34 -0.61 -23.87
C MET A 160 -10.44 -1.74 -24.88
N SER A 161 -11.61 -2.38 -24.94
CA SER A 161 -11.97 -3.36 -25.96
C SER A 161 -13.28 -2.97 -26.63
N GLU A 162 -13.43 -3.41 -27.88
CA GLU A 162 -14.63 -3.18 -28.69
C GLU A 162 -15.10 -1.71 -28.81
N PRO A 163 -14.21 -0.72 -29.01
CA PRO A 163 -14.62 0.66 -29.20
C PRO A 163 -15.46 0.83 -30.46
N VAL A 164 -16.57 1.57 -30.31
CA VAL A 164 -17.41 2.07 -31.39
C VAL A 164 -17.50 3.58 -31.25
N LEU A 165 -17.20 4.27 -32.35
CA LEU A 165 -17.20 5.73 -32.47
C LEU A 165 -18.39 6.13 -33.36
N ASP A 166 -19.05 7.24 -33.02
CA ASP A 166 -20.26 7.74 -33.69
C ASP A 166 -21.48 6.79 -33.61
N GLU A 167 -21.61 6.06 -32.49
CA GLU A 167 -22.87 5.35 -32.20
C GLU A 167 -23.96 6.36 -31.85
N ASP A 168 -25.15 6.21 -32.44
CA ASP A 168 -26.32 7.03 -32.11
C ASP A 168 -26.98 6.46 -30.85
N PHE A 169 -26.91 7.19 -29.74
CA PHE A 169 -27.46 6.75 -28.47
C PHE A 169 -28.89 7.26 -28.29
N ASP A 170 -29.76 6.39 -27.77
CA ASP A 170 -31.06 6.83 -27.25
C ASP A 170 -30.82 7.76 -26.04
N PRO A 171 -31.29 9.02 -26.05
CA PRO A 171 -31.14 9.94 -24.93
C PRO A 171 -31.65 9.39 -23.59
N ALA A 172 -32.61 8.45 -23.62
CA ALA A 172 -33.12 7.81 -22.41
C ALA A 172 -32.04 7.02 -21.64
N LEU A 173 -30.97 6.59 -22.30
CA LEU A 173 -29.84 5.90 -21.65
C LEU A 173 -29.14 6.75 -20.59
N PHE A 174 -29.21 8.08 -20.73
CA PHE A 174 -28.56 9.05 -19.84
C PHE A 174 -29.53 9.66 -18.82
N THR A 175 -30.66 8.99 -18.62
CA THR A 175 -31.64 9.36 -17.58
C THR A 175 -31.78 8.22 -16.57
N TRP A 176 -31.99 8.58 -15.30
CA TRP A 176 -32.28 7.63 -14.23
C TRP A 176 -33.73 7.82 -13.77
N ASP A 177 -34.50 6.75 -13.77
CA ASP A 177 -35.92 6.72 -13.34
C ASP A 177 -36.16 5.76 -12.16
N GLY A 178 -35.09 5.16 -11.64
CA GLY A 178 -35.12 4.27 -10.48
C GLY A 178 -35.17 5.02 -9.14
N PRO A 179 -35.21 4.29 -8.02
CA PRO A 179 -35.21 4.90 -6.69
C PRO A 179 -33.93 5.70 -6.45
N THR A 180 -34.06 6.84 -5.78
CA THR A 180 -32.96 7.76 -5.48
C THR A 180 -32.91 8.15 -4.01
N ILE A 181 -31.71 8.41 -3.53
CA ILE A 181 -31.42 9.12 -2.28
C ILE A 181 -30.54 10.34 -2.63
N GLU A 182 -30.80 11.49 -2.04
CA GLU A 182 -30.01 12.70 -2.32
C GLU A 182 -28.59 12.57 -1.74
N GLU A 183 -27.58 13.11 -2.43
CA GLU A 183 -26.17 13.03 -2.00
C GLU A 183 -25.97 13.61 -0.60
N GLU A 184 -26.72 14.65 -0.22
CA GLU A 184 -26.69 15.19 1.15
C GLU A 184 -27.25 14.20 2.17
N GLU A 185 -28.37 13.53 1.89
CA GLU A 185 -28.97 12.52 2.78
C GLU A 185 -28.10 11.25 2.86
N HIS A 186 -27.51 10.84 1.74
CA HIS A 186 -26.55 9.75 1.67
C HIS A 186 -25.24 10.09 2.39
N ALA A 187 -24.74 11.32 2.21
CA ALA A 187 -23.58 11.82 2.92
C ALA A 187 -23.87 11.96 4.41
N GLU A 188 -25.07 12.36 4.83
CA GLU A 188 -25.49 12.38 6.24
C GLU A 188 -25.60 10.95 6.83
N ALA A 189 -26.11 9.98 6.07
CA ALA A 189 -26.17 8.57 6.46
C ALA A 189 -24.77 7.92 6.53
N GLN A 190 -23.84 8.31 5.65
CA GLN A 190 -22.43 7.89 5.69
C GLN A 190 -21.60 8.70 6.71
N ALA A 191 -21.97 9.95 6.96
CA ALA A 191 -21.43 10.83 8.00
C ALA A 191 -21.88 10.40 9.39
N GLN A 192 -22.87 9.50 9.47
CA GLN A 192 -23.09 8.70 10.66
C GLN A 192 -22.04 7.59 10.86
N SER A 193 -20.97 7.52 10.05
CA SER A 193 -19.74 6.86 10.47
C SER A 193 -19.09 7.65 11.62
N GLN A 194 -18.54 6.92 12.58
CA GLN A 194 -17.91 7.52 13.76
C GLN A 194 -16.80 8.51 13.36
N ALA A 195 -16.01 8.19 12.33
CA ALA A 195 -14.92 9.02 11.85
C ALA A 195 -15.35 10.41 11.34
N GLN A 196 -16.50 10.53 10.67
CA GLN A 196 -16.96 11.83 10.16
C GLN A 196 -17.57 12.69 11.29
N ARG A 197 -18.27 12.09 12.25
CA ARG A 197 -18.71 12.80 13.47
C ARG A 197 -17.50 13.30 14.28
N ASP A 198 -16.47 12.48 14.40
CA ASP A 198 -15.25 12.83 15.11
C ASP A 198 -14.50 13.95 14.38
N TYR A 199 -14.43 13.89 13.03
CA TYR A 199 -13.85 14.97 12.22
C TYR A 199 -14.64 16.28 12.32
N GLU A 200 -15.98 16.24 12.25
CA GLU A 200 -16.82 17.44 12.40
C GLU A 200 -16.73 18.03 13.80
N GLN A 201 -16.69 17.19 14.83
CA GLN A 201 -16.48 17.62 16.21
C GLN A 201 -15.08 18.23 16.36
N GLN A 202 -14.05 17.59 15.81
CA GLN A 202 -12.68 18.11 15.80
C GLN A 202 -12.61 19.48 15.10
N MET A 203 -13.26 19.66 13.95
CA MET A 203 -13.30 20.95 13.25
C MET A 203 -14.05 22.03 14.02
N ARG A 204 -15.10 21.67 14.79
CA ARG A 204 -15.80 22.60 15.69
C ARG A 204 -14.93 22.99 16.88
N ASP A 205 -14.33 22.01 17.55
CA ASP A 205 -13.43 22.25 18.68
C ASP A 205 -12.26 23.14 18.25
N LEU A 206 -11.67 22.87 17.07
CA LEU A 206 -10.59 23.67 16.49
C LEU A 206 -11.01 25.12 16.19
N ALA A 207 -12.26 25.34 15.74
CA ALA A 207 -12.79 26.66 15.48
C ALA A 207 -13.03 27.47 16.78
N ASP A 208 -13.43 26.78 17.86
CA ASP A 208 -13.68 27.39 19.17
C ASP A 208 -12.40 27.58 20.00
N MET A 209 -11.29 26.93 19.62
CA MET A 209 -10.00 27.09 20.28
C MET A 209 -9.49 28.54 20.22
N PRO A 210 -8.93 29.07 21.33
CA PRO A 210 -8.29 30.39 21.34
C PRO A 210 -7.16 30.48 20.30
N GLN A 211 -7.31 31.36 19.31
CA GLN A 211 -6.38 31.44 18.18
C GLN A 211 -5.09 32.19 18.54
N THR A 212 -3.94 31.76 18.00
CA THR A 212 -2.71 32.57 18.03
C THR A 212 -2.85 33.67 16.99
N GLN A 213 -2.81 34.93 17.41
CA GLN A 213 -2.83 36.05 16.48
C GLN A 213 -1.43 36.43 16.05
N VAL A 214 -1.30 36.71 14.76
CA VAL A 214 -0.04 37.05 14.13
C VAL A 214 -0.08 38.52 13.72
N GLY A 215 0.66 39.37 14.45
CA GLY A 215 0.62 40.81 14.26
C GLY A 215 1.43 41.33 13.06
N TRP A 216 2.42 40.56 12.59
CA TRP A 216 3.28 40.99 11.48
C TRP A 216 3.85 39.81 10.69
N PHE A 217 3.80 39.93 9.37
CA PHE A 217 4.56 39.16 8.38
C PHE A 217 4.91 40.07 7.19
N PRO A 218 5.82 39.67 6.28
CA PRO A 218 6.28 40.50 5.16
C PRO A 218 5.18 40.94 4.17
N THR A 219 3.95 40.43 4.27
CA THR A 219 2.82 40.69 3.38
C THR A 219 1.48 40.49 4.12
N THR A 220 0.35 40.77 3.48
CA THR A 220 -0.99 40.62 4.08
C THR A 220 -1.35 39.14 4.24
N ILE A 221 -1.73 38.74 5.45
CA ILE A 221 -1.91 37.34 5.86
C ILE A 221 -3.37 36.94 6.06
N HIS A 222 -3.67 35.69 5.73
CA HIS A 222 -4.85 34.98 6.19
C HIS A 222 -4.42 33.75 6.97
N THR A 223 -4.81 33.68 8.24
CA THR A 223 -4.51 32.56 9.15
C THR A 223 -5.70 31.62 9.22
N SER A 224 -5.44 30.32 9.14
CA SER A 224 -6.43 29.27 9.42
C SER A 224 -5.81 28.20 10.32
N ALA A 225 -6.51 27.86 11.40
CA ALA A 225 -6.20 26.65 12.16
C ALA A 225 -6.41 25.44 11.25
N VAL A 226 -5.44 24.52 11.26
CA VAL A 226 -5.47 23.32 10.41
C VAL A 226 -5.42 22.04 11.23
N ASP A 227 -4.94 22.11 12.47
CA ASP A 227 -4.90 21.00 13.41
C ASP A 227 -4.72 21.53 14.84
N GLY A 228 -5.07 20.74 15.85
CA GLY A 228 -4.92 21.11 17.25
C GLY A 228 -5.65 20.20 18.24
N ASP A 229 -5.32 20.37 19.51
CA ASP A 229 -5.93 19.67 20.64
C ASP A 229 -6.39 20.69 21.69
N ALA A 230 -7.71 20.79 21.87
CA ALA A 230 -8.33 21.73 22.80
C ALA A 230 -7.96 21.47 24.26
N LEU A 231 -7.69 20.22 24.64
CA LEU A 231 -7.31 19.85 26.01
C LEU A 231 -5.94 20.43 26.38
N THR A 232 -4.96 20.24 25.49
CA THR A 232 -3.57 20.68 25.71
C THR A 232 -3.33 22.12 25.26
N GLY A 233 -4.22 22.66 24.43
CA GLY A 233 -4.09 23.97 23.80
C GLY A 233 -3.08 23.99 22.63
N ALA A 234 -2.56 22.82 22.24
CA ALA A 234 -1.68 22.66 21.10
C ALA A 234 -2.41 23.04 19.81
N LEU A 235 -1.78 23.82 18.94
CA LEU A 235 -2.46 24.35 17.76
C LEU A 235 -1.48 24.59 16.63
N ASP A 236 -1.83 24.09 15.45
CA ASP A 236 -1.15 24.33 14.20
C ASP A 236 -1.98 25.28 13.34
N ILE A 237 -1.37 26.40 12.98
CA ILE A 237 -1.98 27.43 12.14
C ILE A 237 -1.16 27.51 10.86
N THR A 238 -1.84 27.49 9.73
CA THR A 238 -1.24 27.92 8.47
C THR A 238 -1.59 29.38 8.24
N ALA A 239 -0.62 30.12 7.74
CA ALA A 239 -0.83 31.48 7.26
C ALA A 239 -0.43 31.55 5.79
N THR A 240 -1.38 32.05 5.01
CA THR A 240 -1.28 32.12 3.54
C THR A 240 -1.22 33.55 3.08
N THR A 241 -0.39 33.78 2.07
CA THR A 241 -0.14 35.10 1.50
C THR A 241 -0.04 34.99 -0.02
N GLY A 242 -1.19 34.89 -0.70
CA GLY A 242 -1.20 34.54 -2.13
C GLY A 242 -0.56 33.17 -2.36
N SER A 243 0.68 33.11 -2.87
CA SER A 243 1.42 31.88 -3.19
C SER A 243 2.38 31.37 -2.11
N ALA A 244 2.64 32.14 -1.05
CA ALA A 244 3.51 31.70 0.05
C ALA A 244 2.70 31.19 1.24
N GLN A 245 3.07 30.01 1.73
CA GLN A 245 2.46 29.33 2.88
C GLN A 245 3.52 29.11 3.95
N PHE A 246 3.19 29.43 5.18
CA PHE A 246 4.00 29.16 6.37
C PHE A 246 3.10 28.63 7.48
N ALA A 247 3.69 27.92 8.43
CA ALA A 247 2.99 27.33 9.55
C ALA A 247 3.57 27.83 10.87
N ILE A 248 2.69 28.06 11.83
CA ILE A 248 3.05 28.35 13.22
C ILE A 248 2.42 27.25 14.06
N ARG A 249 3.26 26.57 14.83
CA ARG A 249 2.83 25.53 15.77
C ARG A 249 3.04 26.05 17.18
N ARG A 250 2.10 25.78 18.08
CA ARG A 250 2.27 26.05 19.52
C ARG A 250 1.91 24.84 20.35
N TRP A 251 2.57 24.68 21.49
CA TRP A 251 2.22 23.72 22.53
C TRP A 251 2.76 24.20 23.88
N LEU A 252 2.29 23.64 24.99
CA LEU A 252 2.77 24.00 26.32
C LEU A 252 4.18 23.43 26.53
N THR A 253 5.13 24.26 26.99
CA THR A 253 6.55 23.88 27.15
C THR A 253 6.76 22.71 28.13
N GLY A 254 5.83 22.51 29.08
CA GLY A 254 5.89 21.43 30.06
C GLY A 254 5.28 20.10 29.61
N LEU A 255 4.74 20.02 28.39
CA LEU A 255 4.20 18.80 27.80
C LEU A 255 5.14 18.26 26.71
N ASP A 256 4.93 17.01 26.33
CA ASP A 256 5.58 16.40 25.17
C ASP A 256 5.28 17.23 23.91
N GLU A 257 6.27 17.36 23.02
CA GLU A 257 6.07 18.01 21.72
C GLU A 257 5.06 17.17 20.91
N PRO A 258 3.95 17.77 20.43
CA PRO A 258 3.04 17.07 19.54
C PRO A 258 3.73 16.73 18.22
N GLU A 259 3.40 15.58 17.64
CA GLU A 259 3.80 15.27 16.26
C GLU A 259 3.22 16.32 15.29
N PRO A 260 3.94 16.69 14.23
CA PRO A 260 3.44 17.65 13.26
C PRO A 260 2.31 17.03 12.44
N GLY A 261 1.15 17.70 12.42
CA GLY A 261 0.03 17.26 11.59
C GLY A 261 0.38 17.23 10.09
N PHE A 262 -0.36 16.45 9.32
CA PHE A 262 -0.15 16.25 7.87
C PHE A 262 0.03 17.57 7.09
N SER A 263 -0.72 18.60 7.46
CA SER A 263 -0.70 19.92 6.81
C SER A 263 0.61 20.70 7.01
N VAL A 264 1.39 20.38 8.04
CA VAL A 264 2.61 21.13 8.40
C VAL A 264 3.86 20.26 8.41
N GLN A 265 3.74 18.92 8.39
CA GLN A 265 4.87 17.98 8.43
C GLN A 265 5.89 18.22 7.32
N SER A 266 5.42 18.62 6.12
CA SER A 266 6.27 18.88 4.96
C SER A 266 6.97 20.25 5.00
N TYR A 267 6.74 21.08 6.02
CA TYR A 267 7.32 22.41 6.15
C TYR A 267 8.61 22.34 6.95
N THR A 268 9.63 23.07 6.48
CA THR A 268 10.94 23.13 7.15
C THR A 268 10.90 24.07 8.34
N VAL A 269 11.36 23.59 9.50
CA VAL A 269 11.51 24.38 10.73
C VAL A 269 12.48 25.55 10.50
N GLN A 270 12.02 26.76 10.81
CA GLN A 270 12.82 27.99 10.74
C GLN A 270 13.41 28.37 12.09
N GLY A 271 12.67 28.13 13.17
CA GLY A 271 13.12 28.36 14.52
C GLY A 271 12.05 28.05 15.55
N ARG A 272 12.48 27.95 16.80
CA ARG A 272 11.65 27.68 17.97
C ARG A 272 11.95 28.71 19.06
N ARG A 273 10.92 29.08 19.83
CA ARG A 273 11.06 30.00 20.95
C ARG A 273 10.04 29.72 22.03
N GLU A 274 10.49 29.78 23.28
CA GLU A 274 9.62 29.81 24.45
C GLU A 274 9.09 31.22 24.69
N SER A 275 7.78 31.34 24.95
CA SER A 275 7.09 32.59 25.23
C SER A 275 6.01 32.38 26.29
N GLY A 276 6.37 32.66 27.54
CA GLY A 276 5.50 32.35 28.68
C GLY A 276 5.41 30.84 28.89
N PRO A 277 4.20 30.26 29.04
CA PRO A 277 4.03 28.82 29.20
C PRO A 277 4.10 28.03 27.88
N TRP A 278 4.24 28.72 26.75
CA TRP A 278 4.17 28.14 25.41
C TRP A 278 5.55 27.99 24.78
N THR A 279 5.73 26.90 24.05
CA THR A 279 6.73 26.79 22.98
C THR A 279 6.05 27.05 21.65
N VAL A 280 6.69 27.86 20.81
CA VAL A 280 6.23 28.19 19.47
C VAL A 280 7.30 27.83 18.45
N GLU A 281 6.88 27.19 17.37
CA GLU A 281 7.70 26.86 16.21
C GLU A 281 7.17 27.56 14.96
N VAL A 282 8.07 28.13 14.17
CA VAL A 282 7.76 28.69 12.85
C VAL A 282 8.33 27.76 11.78
N ARG A 283 7.51 27.37 10.82
CA ARG A 283 7.89 26.54 9.66
C ARG A 283 7.53 27.21 8.34
N THR A 284 8.25 26.88 7.27
CA THR A 284 7.97 27.39 5.91
C THR A 284 8.05 26.27 4.87
N TYR A 285 7.26 26.38 3.80
CA TYR A 285 7.19 25.33 2.77
C TYR A 285 8.37 25.37 1.76
N ALA A 286 8.90 26.55 1.41
CA ALA A 286 9.84 26.65 0.27
C ALA A 286 11.01 27.65 0.42
N ALA A 287 10.96 28.60 1.37
CA ALA A 287 11.99 29.63 1.48
C ALA A 287 12.31 29.95 2.94
N ALA A 288 13.60 29.94 3.28
CA ALA A 288 14.04 30.26 4.62
C ALA A 288 13.77 31.73 4.98
N LEU A 289 13.30 31.98 6.21
CA LEU A 289 13.13 33.34 6.73
C LEU A 289 14.49 33.94 7.11
N SER A 290 14.65 35.24 6.89
CA SER A 290 15.82 35.93 7.45
C SER A 290 15.73 35.96 8.98
N PRO A 291 16.86 35.94 9.72
CA PRO A 291 16.84 36.00 11.18
C PRO A 291 16.06 37.19 11.73
N ASP A 292 16.17 38.36 11.09
CA ASP A 292 15.45 39.58 11.50
C ASP A 292 13.94 39.49 11.27
N ASP A 293 13.50 38.76 10.25
CA ASP A 293 12.07 38.54 9.99
C ASP A 293 11.50 37.48 10.93
N LEU A 294 12.27 36.41 11.20
CA LEU A 294 11.90 35.39 12.18
C LEU A 294 11.73 35.98 13.59
N GLU A 295 12.67 36.84 14.02
CA GLU A 295 12.54 37.55 15.30
C GLU A 295 11.33 38.48 15.35
N ARG A 296 11.03 39.17 14.24
CA ARG A 296 9.85 40.03 14.15
C ARG A 296 8.55 39.23 14.20
N VAL A 297 8.50 38.06 13.57
CA VAL A 297 7.36 37.14 13.68
C VAL A 297 7.14 36.77 15.14
N PHE A 298 8.17 36.24 15.82
CA PHE A 298 8.05 35.86 17.23
C PHE A 298 7.63 37.03 18.14
N ALA A 299 8.20 38.22 17.93
CA ALA A 299 7.88 39.41 18.73
C ALA A 299 6.44 39.92 18.53
N GLN A 300 5.76 39.52 17.45
CA GLN A 300 4.42 39.97 17.08
C GLN A 300 3.36 38.89 17.24
N LEU A 301 3.70 37.74 17.83
CA LEU A 301 2.72 36.73 18.20
C LEU A 301 1.97 37.16 19.46
N SER A 302 0.65 37.11 19.41
CA SER A 302 -0.21 37.18 20.58
C SER A 302 -0.74 35.79 20.88
N LEU A 303 -0.25 35.23 22.00
CA LEU A 303 -0.60 33.91 22.48
C LEU A 303 -1.71 34.02 23.53
N PRO A 304 -2.69 33.10 23.54
CA PRO A 304 -3.74 33.08 24.55
C PRO A 304 -3.20 32.61 25.91
N ASP A 305 -4.03 32.76 26.94
CA ASP A 305 -3.81 32.07 28.22
C ASP A 305 -3.92 30.55 28.03
N PRO A 306 -3.15 29.74 28.77
CA PRO A 306 -3.26 28.28 28.72
C PRO A 306 -4.64 27.80 29.19
N PRO A 307 -5.14 26.66 28.69
CA PRO A 307 -6.47 26.13 29.05
C PRO A 307 -6.60 25.77 30.53
N GLY A 308 -5.47 25.58 31.23
CA GLY A 308 -5.40 25.31 32.66
C GLY A 308 -3.96 25.46 33.18
N THR A 309 -3.71 25.00 34.41
CA THR A 309 -2.33 24.86 34.89
C THR A 309 -1.64 23.72 34.13
N ILE A 310 -0.32 23.81 33.93
CA ILE A 310 0.43 22.79 33.16
C ILE A 310 0.25 21.40 33.79
N ASP A 311 0.29 21.31 35.12
CA ASP A 311 0.16 20.04 35.84
C ASP A 311 -1.24 19.42 35.65
N ASP A 312 -2.30 20.22 35.73
CA ASP A 312 -3.68 19.74 35.52
C ASP A 312 -3.90 19.28 34.08
N VAL A 313 -3.38 20.03 33.10
CA VAL A 313 -3.47 19.68 31.68
C VAL A 313 -2.66 18.42 31.36
N ALA A 314 -1.47 18.28 31.94
CA ALA A 314 -0.64 17.08 31.79
C ALA A 314 -1.33 15.83 32.34
N ALA A 315 -1.93 15.94 33.52
CA ALA A 315 -2.68 14.85 34.14
C ALA A 315 -3.88 14.44 33.27
N ALA A 316 -4.69 15.41 32.82
CA ALA A 316 -5.84 15.12 31.96
C ALA A 316 -5.45 14.53 30.60
N ALA A 317 -4.34 15.00 30.00
CA ALA A 317 -3.83 14.44 28.75
C ALA A 317 -3.31 13.01 28.95
N ALA A 318 -2.66 12.71 30.07
CA ALA A 318 -2.24 11.36 30.42
C ALA A 318 -3.43 10.41 30.65
N ASP A 319 -4.47 10.88 31.33
CA ASP A 319 -5.71 10.11 31.52
C ASP A 319 -6.39 9.82 30.17
N ARG A 320 -6.51 10.83 29.29
CA ARG A 320 -7.07 10.66 27.93
C ARG A 320 -6.25 9.68 27.10
N ARG A 321 -4.91 9.77 27.13
CA ARG A 321 -4.02 8.81 26.44
C ARG A 321 -4.25 7.39 26.97
N SER A 322 -4.30 7.22 28.29
CA SER A 322 -4.53 5.90 28.90
C SER A 322 -5.89 5.32 28.53
N GLU A 323 -6.96 6.14 28.49
CA GLU A 323 -8.27 5.71 28.02
C GLU A 323 -8.27 5.33 26.53
N GLN A 324 -7.55 6.09 25.70
CA GLN A 324 -7.43 5.81 24.28
C GLN A 324 -6.67 4.49 24.04
N GLU A 325 -5.51 4.32 24.68
CA GLU A 325 -4.73 3.07 24.63
C GLU A 325 -5.55 1.86 25.08
N GLU A 326 -6.39 2.02 26.11
CA GLU A 326 -7.30 0.96 26.57
C GLU A 326 -8.40 0.67 25.55
N ARG A 327 -8.95 1.69 24.89
CA ARG A 327 -9.96 1.52 23.82
C ARG A 327 -9.36 0.82 22.61
N GLU A 328 -8.20 1.27 22.14
CA GLU A 328 -7.45 0.66 21.04
C GLU A 328 -7.10 -0.78 21.37
N THR A 329 -6.67 -1.05 22.60
CA THR A 329 -6.44 -2.43 23.04
C THR A 329 -7.73 -3.24 23.03
N THR A 330 -8.84 -2.71 23.57
CA THR A 330 -10.13 -3.41 23.58
C THR A 330 -10.62 -3.73 22.16
N GLU A 331 -10.45 -2.79 21.23
CA GLU A 331 -10.77 -2.99 19.82
C GLU A 331 -9.86 -4.03 19.16
N LEU A 332 -8.56 -3.99 19.45
CA LEU A 332 -7.59 -4.98 19.00
C LEU A 332 -7.96 -6.39 19.47
N LEU A 333 -8.43 -6.56 20.71
CA LEU A 333 -8.83 -7.86 21.25
C LEU A 333 -10.01 -8.50 20.51
N GLY A 334 -10.80 -7.69 19.78
CA GLY A 334 -11.92 -8.19 18.99
C GLY A 334 -13.06 -8.78 19.81
N THR A 335 -13.23 -8.31 21.05
CA THR A 335 -14.25 -8.79 21.98
C THR A 335 -15.65 -8.61 21.38
N GLY A 336 -16.37 -9.73 21.24
CA GLY A 336 -17.71 -9.79 20.66
C GLY A 336 -17.76 -9.95 19.13
N ARG A 337 -16.63 -9.93 18.41
CA ARG A 337 -16.61 -10.15 16.95
C ARG A 337 -17.09 -11.56 16.60
N GLU A 338 -18.11 -11.68 15.76
CA GLU A 338 -18.60 -12.98 15.30
C GLU A 338 -17.69 -13.50 14.18
N LEU A 339 -17.20 -14.74 14.30
CA LEU A 339 -16.27 -15.32 13.32
C LEU A 339 -16.85 -15.27 11.89
N GLY A 340 -18.14 -15.53 11.74
CA GLY A 340 -18.81 -15.58 10.43
C GLY A 340 -18.78 -14.27 9.64
N ASP A 341 -18.69 -13.12 10.31
CA ASP A 341 -18.62 -11.80 9.66
C ASP A 341 -17.27 -11.58 8.95
N TYR A 342 -16.26 -12.36 9.32
CA TYR A 342 -14.88 -12.25 8.82
C TYR A 342 -14.48 -13.44 7.93
N LEU A 343 -15.35 -14.45 7.80
CA LEU A 343 -15.19 -15.51 6.81
C LEU A 343 -15.76 -15.05 5.48
N HIS A 344 -15.07 -15.34 4.37
CA HIS A 344 -15.52 -14.99 3.01
C HIS A 344 -15.74 -13.49 2.74
N ALA A 345 -15.23 -12.60 3.61
CA ALA A 345 -15.30 -11.17 3.37
C ALA A 345 -14.42 -10.79 2.17
N ASP A 346 -14.84 -9.81 1.37
CA ASP A 346 -14.06 -9.28 0.24
C ASP A 346 -12.70 -8.69 0.66
N ASN A 347 -12.51 -8.46 1.96
CA ASN A 347 -11.25 -8.06 2.55
C ASN A 347 -10.54 -9.29 3.13
N TYR A 348 -9.42 -9.67 2.52
CA TYR A 348 -8.49 -10.64 3.11
C TYR A 348 -8.10 -10.20 4.54
N ALA A 349 -8.38 -11.04 5.54
CA ALA A 349 -8.01 -10.80 6.93
C ALA A 349 -7.31 -12.04 7.51
N ALA A 350 -6.12 -11.85 8.08
CA ALA A 350 -5.44 -12.90 8.84
C ALA A 350 -6.09 -13.02 10.23
N LEU A 351 -6.83 -14.10 10.48
CA LEU A 351 -7.65 -14.23 11.68
C LEU A 351 -6.88 -14.86 12.84
N LEU A 352 -6.97 -14.27 14.04
CA LEU A 352 -6.53 -14.89 15.30
C LEU A 352 -7.76 -15.19 16.18
N ILE A 353 -8.17 -16.46 16.22
CA ILE A 353 -9.38 -16.89 16.89
C ILE A 353 -9.08 -17.36 18.31
N ARG A 354 -9.71 -16.75 19.31
CA ARG A 354 -9.69 -17.24 20.68
C ARG A 354 -10.61 -18.45 20.82
N THR A 355 -10.08 -19.57 21.31
CA THR A 355 -10.86 -20.82 21.51
C THR A 355 -10.89 -21.27 22.97
N ASP A 356 -9.98 -20.76 23.80
CA ASP A 356 -9.98 -20.94 25.24
C ASP A 356 -10.30 -19.62 25.97
N PHE A 357 -11.38 -19.64 26.75
CA PHE A 357 -11.94 -18.50 27.48
C PHE A 357 -11.70 -18.61 29.00
N THR A 358 -10.71 -19.38 29.44
CA THR A 358 -10.43 -19.61 30.87
C THR A 358 -9.74 -18.43 31.55
N ASP A 359 -9.05 -17.58 30.78
CA ASP A 359 -8.31 -16.41 31.29
C ASP A 359 -8.34 -15.25 30.27
N ASP A 360 -9.01 -14.15 30.62
CA ASP A 360 -9.11 -12.95 29.78
C ASP A 360 -7.83 -12.12 29.77
N GLN A 361 -7.12 -12.08 30.90
CA GLN A 361 -5.86 -11.35 30.97
C GLN A 361 -4.83 -12.02 30.07
N ARG A 362 -4.80 -13.35 30.07
CA ARG A 362 -3.89 -14.10 29.23
C ARG A 362 -4.20 -13.94 27.75
N TRP A 363 -5.47 -13.82 27.38
CA TRP A 363 -5.86 -13.54 25.99
C TRP A 363 -5.31 -12.18 25.55
N ARG A 364 -5.44 -11.18 26.42
CA ARG A 364 -4.87 -9.85 26.19
C ARG A 364 -3.36 -9.89 25.99
N GLU A 365 -2.64 -10.65 26.81
CA GLU A 365 -1.19 -10.84 26.67
C GLU A 365 -0.82 -11.48 25.32
N VAL A 366 -1.54 -12.54 24.91
CA VAL A 366 -1.32 -13.24 23.64
C VAL A 366 -1.57 -12.33 22.44
N ALA A 367 -2.71 -11.65 22.40
CA ALA A 367 -3.09 -10.78 21.29
C ALA A 367 -2.08 -9.62 21.13
N LEU A 368 -1.76 -8.92 22.23
CA LEU A 368 -0.78 -7.83 22.22
C LEU A 368 0.61 -8.31 21.80
N ALA A 369 1.05 -9.48 22.26
CA ALA A 369 2.34 -10.04 21.88
C ALA A 369 2.38 -10.45 20.40
N ALA A 370 1.28 -10.96 19.85
CA ALA A 370 1.19 -11.44 18.47
C ALA A 370 1.13 -10.29 17.44
N THR A 371 0.61 -9.12 17.84
CA THR A 371 0.51 -7.94 16.97
C THR A 371 1.57 -6.88 17.28
N ALA A 372 2.49 -7.16 18.20
CA ALA A 372 3.55 -6.21 18.57
C ALA A 372 4.45 -5.90 17.37
N SER A 373 4.77 -4.62 17.19
CA SER A 373 5.72 -4.21 16.17
C SER A 373 7.16 -4.60 16.56
N VAL A 374 7.93 -5.05 15.58
CA VAL A 374 9.33 -5.46 15.69
C VAL A 374 10.19 -4.44 14.94
N ASP A 375 11.14 -3.86 15.64
CA ASP A 375 12.14 -2.96 15.07
C ASP A 375 13.19 -3.78 14.31
N SER A 376 13.20 -3.69 12.98
CA SER A 376 14.22 -4.30 12.11
C SER A 376 15.42 -3.39 11.82
N GLY A 377 15.40 -2.15 12.31
CA GLY A 377 16.34 -1.11 11.90
C GLY A 377 16.02 -0.45 10.55
N ASP A 378 14.87 -0.76 9.94
CA ASP A 378 14.34 -0.09 8.75
C ASP A 378 13.48 1.13 9.10
N GLU A 379 13.10 1.93 8.09
CA GLU A 379 12.26 3.13 8.25
C GLU A 379 10.85 2.82 8.80
N PHE A 380 10.38 1.58 8.64
CA PHE A 380 9.07 1.12 9.11
C PHE A 380 9.22 -0.21 9.89
N PRO A 381 8.66 -0.31 11.12
CA PRO A 381 8.70 -1.55 11.89
C PRO A 381 7.79 -2.61 11.25
N PHE A 382 8.15 -3.89 11.43
CA PHE A 382 7.30 -5.01 10.98
C PHE A 382 6.29 -5.39 12.05
N GLN A 383 5.08 -5.75 11.66
CA GLN A 383 4.06 -6.28 12.58
C GLN A 383 3.16 -7.26 11.84
N ALA A 384 2.46 -8.13 12.59
CA ALA A 384 1.42 -8.98 12.02
C ALA A 384 0.09 -8.21 11.93
N ASN A 385 -0.53 -8.20 10.76
CA ASN A 385 -1.84 -7.58 10.56
C ASN A 385 -2.98 -8.56 10.90
N LEU A 386 -3.16 -8.84 12.20
CA LEU A 386 -4.13 -9.82 12.68
C LEU A 386 -5.48 -9.19 13.01
N THR A 387 -6.56 -9.86 12.61
CA THR A 387 -7.91 -9.61 13.11
C THR A 387 -8.23 -10.61 14.21
N CYS A 388 -8.18 -10.17 15.46
CA CYS A 388 -8.55 -10.99 16.59
C CYS A 388 -10.07 -11.21 16.63
N ILE A 389 -10.49 -12.44 16.94
CA ILE A 389 -11.89 -12.86 17.09
C ILE A 389 -12.08 -13.45 18.50
N ASP A 390 -12.68 -12.67 19.39
CA ASP A 390 -12.94 -13.03 20.80
C ASP A 390 -14.44 -13.15 21.04
N ASN A 391 -14.99 -14.33 20.72
CA ASN A 391 -16.41 -14.64 20.90
C ASN A 391 -16.60 -16.05 21.49
N PRO A 392 -17.33 -16.20 22.63
CA PRO A 392 -17.54 -17.47 23.30
C PRO A 392 -18.13 -18.60 22.42
N ASP A 393 -18.76 -18.29 21.29
CA ASP A 393 -19.25 -19.29 20.33
C ASP A 393 -18.11 -20.09 19.65
N ASN A 394 -16.87 -19.59 19.77
CA ASN A 394 -15.65 -20.28 19.34
C ASN A 394 -15.04 -21.16 20.43
N ALA A 395 -15.65 -21.26 21.62
CA ALA A 395 -15.10 -22.04 22.73
C ALA A 395 -14.90 -23.51 22.34
N GLY A 396 -13.66 -23.98 22.45
CA GLY A 396 -13.26 -25.34 22.08
C GLY A 396 -13.26 -25.64 20.58
N LEU A 397 -13.30 -24.62 19.71
CA LEU A 397 -13.18 -24.78 18.26
C LEU A 397 -11.83 -25.41 17.91
N THR A 398 -11.85 -26.55 17.22
CA THR A 398 -10.62 -27.23 16.78
C THR A 398 -10.18 -26.76 15.38
N PRO A 399 -8.91 -26.95 15.00
CA PRO A 399 -8.44 -26.61 13.66
C PRO A 399 -9.25 -27.30 12.54
N GLU A 400 -9.64 -28.57 12.73
CA GLU A 400 -10.46 -29.29 11.75
C GLU A 400 -11.87 -28.70 11.62
N GLN A 401 -12.46 -28.26 12.73
CA GLN A 401 -13.75 -27.60 12.72
C GLN A 401 -13.67 -26.21 12.08
N LEU A 402 -12.61 -25.45 12.35
CA LEU A 402 -12.37 -24.16 11.71
C LEU A 402 -12.18 -24.33 10.20
N ARG A 403 -11.37 -25.29 9.76
CA ARG A 403 -11.19 -25.59 8.33
C ARG A 403 -12.51 -25.94 7.66
N ALA A 404 -13.35 -26.75 8.31
CA ALA A 404 -14.66 -27.10 7.78
C ALA A 404 -15.62 -25.89 7.68
N ARG A 405 -15.44 -24.86 8.51
CA ARG A 405 -16.21 -23.60 8.43
C ARG A 405 -15.69 -22.68 7.32
N ILE A 406 -14.38 -22.65 7.09
CA ILE A 406 -13.75 -21.84 6.03
C ILE A 406 -14.03 -22.44 4.64
N GLY A 407 -13.93 -23.76 4.48
CA GLY A 407 -14.11 -24.40 3.19
C GLY A 407 -12.92 -24.21 2.24
N ASP A 408 -13.21 -23.91 0.98
CA ASP A 408 -12.23 -23.74 -0.11
C ASP A 408 -11.99 -22.26 -0.46
N ASP A 409 -12.79 -21.35 0.10
CA ASP A 409 -12.65 -19.91 -0.09
C ASP A 409 -11.69 -19.30 0.96
N PRO A 410 -11.09 -18.13 0.71
CA PRO A 410 -10.27 -17.43 1.69
C PRO A 410 -10.98 -17.22 3.05
N PRO A 411 -10.21 -17.18 4.16
CA PRO A 411 -8.75 -17.04 4.21
C PRO A 411 -7.99 -18.36 3.96
N SER A 412 -6.83 -18.28 3.29
CA SER A 412 -5.96 -19.43 2.99
C SER A 412 -5.12 -19.90 4.18
N PHE A 413 -5.16 -19.18 5.30
CA PHE A 413 -4.60 -19.61 6.58
C PHE A 413 -5.34 -18.93 7.72
N ALA A 414 -5.32 -19.52 8.91
CA ALA A 414 -5.90 -18.93 10.11
C ALA A 414 -5.10 -19.32 11.35
N PHE A 415 -5.25 -18.54 12.42
CA PHE A 415 -4.57 -18.77 13.69
C PHE A 415 -5.55 -19.05 14.82
N LEU A 416 -5.20 -19.97 15.73
CA LEU A 416 -6.03 -20.30 16.90
C LEU A 416 -5.22 -20.16 18.20
N ALA A 417 -5.81 -19.48 19.17
CA ALA A 417 -5.33 -19.45 20.55
C ALA A 417 -6.13 -20.47 21.37
N ASP A 418 -5.52 -21.63 21.62
CA ASP A 418 -6.11 -22.75 22.37
C ASP A 418 -5.57 -22.83 23.80
N THR A 419 -5.97 -23.86 24.55
CA THR A 419 -5.54 -24.04 25.94
C THR A 419 -4.02 -24.04 26.10
N VAL A 420 -3.26 -24.57 25.14
CA VAL A 420 -1.80 -24.56 25.22
C VAL A 420 -1.27 -23.14 25.00
N THR A 421 -1.80 -22.39 24.03
CA THR A 421 -1.48 -20.96 23.84
C THR A 421 -1.70 -20.17 25.13
N MET A 422 -2.80 -20.44 25.83
CA MET A 422 -3.17 -19.73 27.06
C MET A 422 -2.31 -20.15 28.25
N THR A 423 -1.92 -21.42 28.37
CA THR A 423 -1.25 -21.91 29.60
C THR A 423 0.26 -21.97 29.50
N ASP A 424 0.84 -22.09 28.30
CA ASP A 424 2.27 -22.20 28.11
C ASP A 424 2.95 -20.81 28.17
N PRO A 425 4.08 -20.65 28.87
CA PRO A 425 4.83 -19.39 28.93
C PRO A 425 5.23 -18.80 27.57
N GLU A 426 5.52 -19.62 26.56
CA GLU A 426 5.91 -19.16 25.22
C GLU A 426 4.72 -18.69 24.36
N MET A 427 3.48 -18.88 24.85
CA MET A 427 2.24 -18.51 24.16
C MET A 427 2.15 -19.06 22.71
N PRO A 428 2.45 -20.34 22.47
CA PRO A 428 2.56 -20.84 21.11
C PRO A 428 1.17 -20.94 20.45
N ILE A 429 0.92 -20.11 19.43
CA ILE A 429 -0.34 -19.98 18.69
C ILE A 429 -0.38 -21.02 17.57
N ILE A 430 -1.52 -21.68 17.35
CA ILE A 430 -1.67 -22.63 16.24
C ILE A 430 -1.80 -21.86 14.93
N ALA A 431 -1.00 -22.20 13.93
CA ALA A 431 -1.29 -21.88 12.54
C ALA A 431 -1.97 -23.06 11.86
N LEU A 432 -2.97 -22.77 11.03
CA LEU A 432 -3.75 -23.74 10.28
C LEU A 432 -3.72 -23.39 8.79
N ASP A 433 -3.32 -24.36 7.98
CA ASP A 433 -3.37 -24.27 6.53
C ASP A 433 -4.84 -24.38 6.04
N CYS A 434 -5.34 -23.29 5.47
CA CYS A 434 -6.66 -23.16 4.89
C CYS A 434 -6.63 -23.06 3.35
N GLY A 435 -5.46 -23.28 2.73
CA GLY A 435 -5.19 -23.05 1.31
C GLY A 435 -5.81 -24.08 0.36
N ASP A 436 -5.52 -23.94 -0.93
CA ASP A 436 -6.07 -24.78 -2.00
C ASP A 436 -5.39 -26.16 -1.97
N PRO A 437 -6.13 -27.29 -1.91
CA PRO A 437 -5.54 -28.63 -1.95
C PRO A 437 -4.62 -28.92 -3.15
N GLU A 438 -4.72 -28.18 -4.24
CA GLU A 438 -3.83 -28.30 -5.41
C GLU A 438 -2.40 -27.79 -5.12
N TYR A 439 -2.26 -26.78 -4.27
CA TYR A 439 -0.99 -26.09 -4.01
C TYR A 439 -0.54 -26.17 -2.54
N ASP A 440 -1.43 -26.47 -1.61
CA ASP A 440 -1.20 -26.42 -0.17
C ASP A 440 -1.47 -27.77 0.52
N GLU A 441 -1.29 -27.82 1.84
CA GLU A 441 -1.61 -29.00 2.67
C GLU A 441 -2.77 -28.71 3.64
N PRO A 442 -4.00 -28.52 3.13
CA PRO A 442 -5.20 -28.29 3.92
C PRO A 442 -5.30 -29.06 5.23
N GLY A 443 -5.45 -28.32 6.34
CA GLY A 443 -5.57 -28.91 7.67
C GLY A 443 -4.23 -29.18 8.35
N ARG A 444 -3.09 -28.94 7.69
CA ARG A 444 -1.79 -28.97 8.33
C ARG A 444 -1.71 -27.88 9.39
N THR A 445 -1.10 -28.23 10.53
CA THR A 445 -0.91 -27.30 11.65
C THR A 445 0.50 -27.35 12.19
N PHE A 446 0.98 -26.22 12.69
CA PHE A 446 2.14 -26.11 13.57
C PHE A 446 1.89 -24.97 14.56
N ARG A 447 2.79 -24.75 15.52
CA ARG A 447 2.67 -23.64 16.47
C ARG A 447 3.71 -22.56 16.24
N ILE A 448 3.40 -21.33 16.62
CA ILE A 448 4.22 -20.14 16.40
C ILE A 448 4.30 -19.35 17.70
N ILE A 449 5.51 -18.94 18.11
CA ILE A 449 5.63 -17.98 19.21
C ILE A 449 5.26 -16.57 18.75
N PRO A 450 4.65 -15.72 19.60
CA PRO A 450 4.16 -14.41 19.16
C PRO A 450 5.22 -13.51 18.50
N SER A 451 6.49 -13.58 18.92
CA SER A 451 7.58 -12.77 18.34
C SER A 451 7.88 -13.08 16.87
N GLU A 452 7.45 -14.24 16.36
CA GLU A 452 7.64 -14.67 14.97
C GLU A 452 6.38 -14.51 14.13
N MET A 453 5.29 -14.00 14.72
CA MET A 453 3.99 -13.93 14.06
C MET A 453 4.00 -13.00 12.85
N TRP A 454 4.68 -11.85 12.94
CA TRP A 454 4.83 -10.91 11.83
C TRP A 454 5.49 -11.55 10.61
N GLY A 455 6.48 -12.44 10.83
CA GLY A 455 7.23 -13.08 9.76
C GLY A 455 6.34 -14.03 8.98
N ILE A 456 5.48 -14.77 9.68
CA ILE A 456 4.58 -15.74 9.04
C ILE A 456 3.43 -15.02 8.35
N GLU A 457 2.72 -14.14 9.06
CA GLU A 457 1.56 -13.45 8.51
C GLU A 457 1.93 -12.63 7.27
N ASN A 458 2.97 -11.79 7.32
CA ASN A 458 3.35 -10.97 6.17
C ASN A 458 3.74 -11.82 4.95
N ASN A 459 4.49 -12.92 5.15
CA ASN A 459 4.95 -13.76 4.04
C ASN A 459 3.80 -14.56 3.41
N LEU A 460 2.90 -15.13 4.22
CA LEU A 460 1.74 -15.87 3.72
C LEU A 460 0.71 -14.93 3.06
N SER A 461 0.49 -13.74 3.62
CA SER A 461 -0.45 -12.74 3.08
C SER A 461 -0.07 -12.25 1.68
N ILE A 462 1.23 -12.21 1.35
CA ILE A 462 1.72 -11.79 0.02
C ILE A 462 2.21 -12.95 -0.85
N ALA A 463 2.03 -14.19 -0.39
CA ALA A 463 2.51 -15.41 -1.06
C ALA A 463 4.02 -15.39 -1.38
N ASN A 464 4.85 -14.84 -0.49
CA ASN A 464 6.31 -14.84 -0.64
C ASN A 464 6.96 -16.15 -0.17
N MET A 465 6.33 -16.83 0.79
CA MET A 465 6.73 -18.17 1.24
C MET A 465 5.49 -19.04 1.45
N ASP A 466 5.65 -20.35 1.36
CA ASP A 466 4.54 -21.29 1.53
C ASP A 466 4.37 -21.69 2.99
N PHE A 467 3.16 -22.11 3.38
CA PHE A 467 2.87 -22.59 4.74
C PHE A 467 3.80 -23.75 5.16
N ARG A 468 4.16 -24.61 4.19
CA ARG A 468 5.01 -25.79 4.40
C ARG A 468 6.43 -25.42 4.81
N ASP A 469 6.99 -24.32 4.30
CA ASP A 469 8.34 -23.87 4.65
C ASP A 469 8.47 -23.55 6.14
N PHE A 470 7.44 -22.93 6.72
CA PHE A 470 7.38 -22.65 8.15
C PHE A 470 7.11 -23.91 8.97
N ALA A 471 6.16 -24.73 8.52
CA ALA A 471 5.78 -25.95 9.23
C ALA A 471 6.92 -26.99 9.27
N ASP A 472 7.74 -27.10 8.22
CA ASP A 472 8.93 -27.96 8.18
C ASP A 472 10.10 -27.39 9.00
N SER A 473 10.08 -26.09 9.28
CA SER A 473 11.10 -25.40 10.07
C SER A 473 10.77 -25.29 11.56
N ALA A 474 9.60 -25.79 11.98
CA ALA A 474 9.26 -25.92 13.38
C ALA A 474 10.26 -26.85 14.10
N ALA A 475 10.56 -26.56 15.37
CA ALA A 475 11.44 -27.41 16.16
C ALA A 475 10.80 -28.80 16.44
N ASP A 476 11.56 -29.71 17.05
CA ASP A 476 11.11 -31.08 17.36
C ASP A 476 9.81 -31.14 18.21
N ASP A 477 9.49 -30.06 18.93
CA ASP A 477 8.26 -29.91 19.70
C ASP A 477 7.06 -29.35 18.91
N GLY A 478 7.24 -29.11 17.61
CA GLY A 478 6.22 -28.56 16.71
C GLY A 478 6.03 -27.05 16.80
N VAL A 479 6.93 -26.34 17.49
CA VAL A 479 6.87 -24.87 17.63
C VAL A 479 7.94 -24.19 16.78
N PHE A 480 7.49 -23.32 15.88
CA PHE A 480 8.32 -22.42 15.10
C PHE A 480 8.77 -21.23 15.96
N ARG A 481 10.09 -21.04 16.03
CA ARG A 481 10.78 -19.98 16.81
C ARG A 481 11.72 -19.15 15.93
N GLY A 482 11.39 -19.05 14.65
CA GLY A 482 12.19 -18.36 13.65
C GLY A 482 13.12 -19.30 12.89
N PHE A 483 13.57 -18.83 11.73
CA PHE A 483 14.60 -19.53 10.97
C PHE A 483 15.95 -19.43 11.68
N PRO A 484 16.84 -20.42 11.51
CA PRO A 484 18.20 -20.28 12.00
C PRO A 484 18.84 -19.02 11.39
N PRO A 485 19.71 -18.32 12.15
CA PRO A 485 20.36 -17.12 11.67
C PRO A 485 21.07 -17.40 10.34
N PRO A 486 21.05 -16.45 9.40
CA PRO A 486 21.71 -16.64 8.12
C PRO A 486 23.18 -16.96 8.36
N PRO A 487 23.77 -17.87 7.55
CA PRO A 487 25.18 -18.20 7.66
C PRO A 487 26.04 -16.92 7.59
N PRO A 488 27.14 -16.83 8.36
CA PRO A 488 27.91 -15.61 8.49
C PRO A 488 28.28 -15.04 7.11
N HIS A 489 27.89 -13.78 6.90
CA HIS A 489 28.22 -13.02 5.71
C HIS A 489 29.75 -12.86 5.62
N VAL A 490 30.32 -13.37 4.54
CA VAL A 490 31.77 -13.33 4.30
C VAL A 490 32.12 -12.11 3.46
N ALA A 491 31.36 -11.85 2.39
CA ALA A 491 31.54 -10.69 1.53
C ALA A 491 30.32 -10.47 0.62
N THR A 492 30.09 -9.22 0.22
CA THR A 492 29.29 -8.89 -0.97
C THR A 492 30.24 -8.45 -2.06
N LEU A 493 30.26 -9.17 -3.19
CA LEU A 493 31.09 -8.83 -4.34
C LEU A 493 30.25 -8.05 -5.35
N GLN A 494 30.68 -6.85 -5.71
CA GLN A 494 30.02 -6.03 -6.72
C GLN A 494 30.38 -6.49 -8.14
N ARG A 495 29.58 -6.10 -9.13
CA ARG A 495 29.77 -6.47 -10.54
C ARG A 495 31.20 -6.36 -11.05
N GLU A 496 31.89 -5.26 -10.71
CA GLU A 496 33.28 -5.04 -11.16
C GLU A 496 34.25 -6.07 -10.57
N GLU A 497 34.05 -6.45 -9.31
CA GLU A 497 34.85 -7.47 -8.63
C GLU A 497 34.56 -8.86 -9.20
N LEU A 498 33.28 -9.16 -9.51
CA LEU A 498 32.88 -10.39 -10.18
C LEU A 498 33.48 -10.47 -11.59
N LEU A 499 33.49 -9.37 -12.35
CA LEU A 499 34.10 -9.31 -13.68
C LEU A 499 35.62 -9.57 -13.59
N ALA A 500 36.29 -8.96 -12.61
CA ALA A 500 37.71 -9.18 -12.38
C ALA A 500 38.01 -10.64 -12.00
N LEU A 501 37.20 -11.25 -11.12
CA LEU A 501 37.37 -12.64 -10.69
C LEU A 501 37.10 -13.63 -11.83
N SER A 502 36.00 -13.43 -12.57
CA SER A 502 35.60 -14.29 -13.68
C SER A 502 36.65 -14.33 -14.80
N ALA A 503 37.38 -13.22 -15.03
CA ALA A 503 38.48 -13.16 -15.99
C ALA A 503 39.72 -13.97 -15.58
N THR A 504 39.83 -14.40 -14.31
CA THR A 504 41.00 -15.10 -13.78
C THR A 504 40.78 -16.60 -13.56
N ASN A 505 39.53 -17.06 -13.54
CA ASN A 505 39.22 -18.46 -13.24
C ASN A 505 38.05 -18.99 -14.09
N HIS A 506 38.40 -19.87 -15.03
CA HIS A 506 37.46 -20.63 -15.87
C HIS A 506 37.67 -22.15 -15.71
N SER A 507 38.05 -22.58 -14.50
CA SER A 507 38.50 -23.96 -14.25
C SER A 507 37.39 -25.02 -14.36
N THR A 508 36.11 -24.61 -14.32
CA THR A 508 34.96 -25.48 -14.51
C THR A 508 34.08 -24.95 -15.66
N PRO A 509 33.28 -25.82 -16.32
CA PRO A 509 32.32 -25.38 -17.34
C PRO A 509 31.35 -24.31 -16.83
N ALA A 510 30.93 -24.41 -15.56
CA ALA A 510 30.08 -23.41 -14.92
C ALA A 510 30.78 -22.04 -14.81
N LEU A 511 32.03 -21.99 -14.35
CA LEU A 511 32.80 -20.74 -14.25
C LEU A 511 33.13 -20.14 -15.63
N ALA A 512 33.37 -20.99 -16.63
CA ALA A 512 33.57 -20.53 -18.00
C ALA A 512 32.30 -19.85 -18.55
N ARG A 513 31.13 -20.47 -18.37
CA ARG A 513 29.85 -19.90 -18.80
C ARG A 513 29.48 -18.64 -18.03
N PHE A 514 29.70 -18.63 -16.71
CA PHE A 514 29.48 -17.45 -15.89
C PHE A 514 30.24 -16.23 -16.42
N ALA A 515 31.50 -16.42 -16.79
CA ALA A 515 32.34 -15.35 -17.30
C ALA A 515 31.88 -14.81 -18.67
N ASP A 516 31.28 -15.65 -19.51
CA ASP A 516 30.69 -15.25 -20.78
C ASP A 516 29.40 -14.44 -20.59
N ASP A 517 28.58 -14.82 -19.61
CA ASP A 517 27.27 -14.22 -19.36
C ASP A 517 27.37 -12.91 -18.55
N LEU A 518 28.23 -12.86 -17.53
CA LEU A 518 28.34 -11.75 -16.56
C LEU A 518 28.46 -10.34 -17.18
N PRO A 519 29.17 -10.10 -18.30
CA PRO A 519 29.21 -8.80 -18.95
C PRO A 519 27.85 -8.28 -19.41
N THR A 520 26.93 -9.18 -19.76
CA THR A 520 25.57 -8.86 -20.24
C THR A 520 24.57 -8.59 -19.10
N ILE A 521 24.96 -8.91 -17.87
CA ILE A 521 24.10 -8.79 -16.70
C ILE A 521 24.29 -7.42 -16.06
N GLU A 522 23.24 -6.60 -16.09
CA GLU A 522 23.20 -5.30 -15.43
C GLU A 522 22.92 -5.48 -13.93
N HIS A 523 23.67 -4.77 -13.08
CA HIS A 523 23.53 -4.76 -11.62
C HIS A 523 23.81 -6.09 -10.88
N ALA A 524 24.65 -6.96 -11.46
CA ALA A 524 25.06 -8.20 -10.79
C ALA A 524 25.82 -7.94 -9.48
N TYR A 525 25.47 -8.65 -8.40
CA TYR A 525 26.30 -8.71 -7.19
C TYR A 525 26.21 -10.11 -6.57
N ALA A 526 27.26 -10.57 -5.90
CA ALA A 526 27.25 -11.86 -5.21
C ALA A 526 27.24 -11.66 -3.71
N VAL A 527 26.44 -12.45 -3.01
CA VAL A 527 26.50 -12.58 -1.55
C VAL A 527 27.19 -13.90 -1.24
N ILE A 528 28.33 -13.83 -0.55
CA ILE A 528 29.13 -14.99 -0.16
C ILE A 528 28.96 -15.24 1.34
N SER A 529 28.60 -16.46 1.69
CA SER A 529 28.42 -16.92 3.07
C SER A 529 29.28 -18.14 3.36
N GLU A 530 29.70 -18.30 4.61
CA GLU A 530 30.40 -19.51 5.07
C GLU A 530 29.38 -20.55 5.54
N MET A 531 29.49 -21.79 5.07
CA MET A 531 28.59 -22.87 5.46
C MET A 531 29.29 -24.24 5.55
N PRO A 532 28.72 -25.20 6.30
CA PRO A 532 29.22 -26.57 6.31
C PRO A 532 29.09 -27.23 4.93
N ARG A 533 30.17 -27.84 4.45
CA ARG A 533 30.23 -28.54 3.16
C ARG A 533 29.16 -29.62 3.04
N MET A 534 28.88 -30.34 4.12
CA MET A 534 27.90 -31.43 4.12
C MET A 534 26.46 -30.94 3.94
N ARG A 535 26.12 -29.76 4.46
CA ARG A 535 24.80 -29.12 4.23
C ARG A 535 24.60 -28.85 2.75
N LEU A 536 25.65 -28.31 2.14
CA LEU A 536 25.69 -27.98 0.72
C LEU A 536 25.66 -29.24 -0.16
N HIS A 537 26.45 -30.25 0.18
CA HIS A 537 26.47 -31.55 -0.50
C HIS A 537 25.09 -32.21 -0.54
N THR A 538 24.42 -32.26 0.61
CA THR A 538 23.08 -32.85 0.74
C THR A 538 22.07 -32.08 -0.09
N SER A 539 22.11 -30.74 -0.04
CA SER A 539 21.19 -29.89 -0.83
C SER A 539 21.29 -30.11 -2.34
N ILE A 540 22.43 -30.61 -2.84
CA ILE A 540 22.64 -30.92 -4.26
C ILE A 540 22.32 -32.35 -4.60
N ALA A 541 22.67 -33.28 -3.71
CA ALA A 541 22.32 -34.67 -3.89
C ALA A 541 20.80 -34.88 -3.98
N ASP A 542 20.03 -34.05 -3.26
CA ASP A 542 18.57 -34.10 -3.21
C ASP A 542 17.88 -33.18 -4.23
N LEU A 543 18.64 -32.57 -5.16
CA LEU A 543 18.11 -31.61 -6.12
C LEU A 543 17.55 -32.34 -7.36
N GLU A 544 16.23 -32.34 -7.53
CA GLU A 544 15.57 -32.84 -8.72
C GLU A 544 15.32 -31.68 -9.72
N PRO A 545 15.93 -31.70 -10.92
CA PRO A 545 15.71 -30.63 -11.90
C PRO A 545 14.27 -30.58 -12.39
N ARG A 546 13.69 -29.39 -12.48
CA ARG A 546 12.43 -29.21 -13.22
C ARG A 546 12.65 -29.39 -14.72
N SER A 547 11.58 -29.65 -15.47
CA SER A 547 11.65 -29.95 -16.90
C SER A 547 12.19 -28.81 -17.79
N ASP A 548 12.26 -27.60 -17.24
CA ASP A 548 12.70 -26.35 -17.86
C ASP A 548 14.05 -25.84 -17.32
N GLU A 549 14.71 -26.59 -16.46
CA GLU A 549 15.96 -26.19 -15.79
C GLU A 549 17.19 -26.92 -16.36
N TYR A 550 18.30 -26.19 -16.48
CA TYR A 550 19.61 -26.73 -16.83
C TYR A 550 20.56 -26.61 -15.64
N ILE A 551 21.01 -27.74 -15.09
CA ILE A 551 22.01 -27.77 -14.02
C ILE A 551 23.41 -27.96 -14.65
N LEU A 552 24.35 -27.07 -14.33
CA LEU A 552 25.73 -27.12 -14.83
C LEU A 552 26.73 -27.23 -13.66
N GLY A 553 27.61 -28.22 -13.70
CA GLY A 553 28.72 -28.37 -12.74
C GLY A 553 28.33 -29.00 -11.40
N ASP A 554 27.21 -29.72 -11.34
CA ASP A 554 26.76 -30.52 -10.20
C ASP A 554 27.79 -31.57 -9.76
N ASP A 555 28.38 -32.31 -10.71
CA ASP A 555 29.42 -33.30 -10.43
C ASP A 555 30.66 -32.65 -9.78
N ASP A 556 31.10 -31.51 -10.31
CA ASP A 556 32.23 -30.73 -9.78
C ASP A 556 31.93 -30.24 -8.35
N TYR A 557 30.68 -29.86 -8.12
CA TYR A 557 30.21 -29.32 -6.85
C TYR A 557 30.04 -30.40 -5.77
N LEU A 558 29.44 -31.55 -6.11
CA LEU A 558 29.36 -32.72 -5.25
C LEU A 558 30.76 -33.21 -4.87
N ALA A 559 31.70 -33.24 -5.83
CA ALA A 559 33.09 -33.61 -5.57
C ALA A 559 33.79 -32.61 -4.62
N ALA A 560 33.55 -31.31 -4.77
CA ALA A 560 34.15 -30.28 -3.92
C ALA A 560 33.61 -30.27 -2.48
N THR A 561 32.35 -30.70 -2.29
CA THR A 561 31.61 -30.68 -1.03
C THR A 561 31.58 -32.03 -0.30
N ALA A 562 32.02 -33.12 -0.94
CA ALA A 562 31.99 -34.50 -0.40
C ALA A 562 32.86 -34.74 0.86
N ARG A 563 33.60 -33.75 1.34
CA ARG A 563 34.46 -33.86 2.53
C ARG A 563 33.97 -32.93 3.62
N ASP A 564 34.07 -33.39 4.87
CA ASP A 564 33.78 -32.56 6.04
C ASP A 564 34.63 -31.28 6.08
N GLY A 565 34.02 -30.21 6.59
CA GLY A 565 34.63 -28.89 6.72
C GLY A 565 33.66 -27.77 6.36
N VAL A 566 34.18 -26.55 6.29
CA VAL A 566 33.44 -25.37 5.82
C VAL A 566 33.83 -25.01 4.38
N CYS A 567 32.93 -24.33 3.69
CA CYS A 567 33.18 -23.73 2.38
C CYS A 567 32.46 -22.38 2.28
N HIS A 568 32.92 -21.55 1.37
CA HIS A 568 32.18 -20.37 0.94
C HIS A 568 31.22 -20.78 -0.17
N SER A 569 29.98 -20.38 -0.03
CA SER A 569 28.93 -20.56 -1.03
C SER A 569 28.13 -19.27 -1.15
N GLY A 570 27.56 -19.03 -2.32
CA GLY A 570 26.84 -17.82 -2.62
C GLY A 570 26.13 -17.88 -3.96
N PHE A 571 25.27 -16.90 -4.18
CA PHE A 571 24.57 -16.68 -5.44
C PHE A 571 24.86 -15.27 -5.94
N VAL A 572 24.76 -15.08 -7.25
CA VAL A 572 24.85 -13.78 -7.91
C VAL A 572 23.42 -13.30 -8.16
N GLN A 573 23.02 -12.22 -7.50
CA GLN A 573 21.75 -11.54 -7.72
C GLN A 573 21.79 -10.74 -9.02
N ILE A 574 20.73 -10.83 -9.81
CA ILE A 574 20.56 -10.09 -11.07
C ILE A 574 19.18 -9.43 -11.09
N ARG A 575 18.99 -8.40 -11.91
CA ARG A 575 17.69 -7.71 -11.97
C ARG A 575 16.61 -8.64 -12.54
N GLY A 576 15.67 -9.08 -11.68
CA GLY A 576 14.57 -9.98 -12.06
C GLY A 576 14.94 -11.47 -12.10
N GLY A 577 15.99 -11.90 -11.41
CA GLY A 577 16.39 -13.32 -11.29
C GLY A 577 17.68 -13.51 -10.49
N HIS A 578 18.28 -14.70 -10.55
CA HIS A 578 19.59 -14.99 -9.93
C HIS A 578 20.43 -15.95 -10.78
N TRP A 579 21.73 -16.02 -10.50
CA TRP A 579 22.69 -16.99 -11.05
C TRP A 579 23.29 -17.75 -9.85
N SER A 580 23.13 -19.07 -9.75
CA SER A 580 23.59 -19.83 -8.58
C SER A 580 24.52 -20.98 -8.97
N THR A 581 25.61 -21.17 -8.21
CA THR A 581 26.19 -22.52 -8.07
C THR A 581 25.31 -23.24 -7.08
N PRO A 582 24.92 -24.50 -7.32
CA PRO A 582 23.66 -24.96 -6.81
C PRO A 582 23.71 -24.93 -5.27
N SER A 583 22.68 -24.37 -4.64
CA SER A 583 22.48 -24.49 -3.20
C SER A 583 21.00 -24.26 -2.93
N ARG A 584 20.32 -25.25 -2.34
CA ARG A 584 19.00 -25.04 -1.79
C ARG A 584 19.20 -24.39 -0.42
N THR A 585 19.18 -23.06 -0.35
CA THR A 585 19.07 -22.37 0.93
C THR A 585 17.63 -22.49 1.39
N ALA A 586 17.41 -23.10 2.56
CA ALA A 586 16.10 -23.24 3.20
C ALA A 586 15.47 -21.92 3.68
N ASN A 587 15.92 -20.78 3.14
CA ASN A 587 15.36 -19.46 3.45
C ASN A 587 14.96 -18.85 2.11
N GLY A 588 13.67 -18.98 1.77
CA GLY A 588 13.07 -18.42 0.58
C GLY A 588 13.17 -16.90 0.58
N TRP A 589 13.92 -16.36 -0.37
CA TRP A 589 13.81 -14.97 -0.80
C TRP A 589 13.87 -14.95 -2.33
N ASN A 590 12.73 -14.63 -2.92
CA ASN A 590 12.45 -14.22 -4.30
C ASN A 590 12.60 -15.25 -5.44
N ASP A 591 11.52 -15.30 -6.24
CA ASP A 591 11.32 -15.81 -7.59
C ASP A 591 12.56 -16.38 -8.29
N THR A 592 12.46 -17.70 -8.52
CA THR A 592 13.51 -18.54 -9.08
C THR A 592 13.32 -18.66 -10.59
N LEU A 593 14.19 -17.98 -11.35
CA LEU A 593 14.48 -18.33 -12.74
C LEU A 593 15.91 -18.86 -12.75
N VAL A 594 16.02 -20.18 -12.86
CA VAL A 594 17.24 -20.98 -12.75
C VAL A 594 18.02 -20.95 -14.07
N CYS A 595 19.30 -20.59 -13.98
CA CYS A 595 20.37 -20.98 -14.91
C CYS A 595 21.68 -21.15 -14.13
#